data_AF-A0A9D6J915-F1
#
_entry.id   AF-A0A9D6J915-F1
#
_cell.length_a   1.000
_cell.length_b   1.000
_cell.length_c   1.000
_cell.angle_alpha   90.00
_cell.angle_beta   90.00
_cell.angle_gamma   90.00
#
_symmetry.space_group_name_H-M   'P 1'
#
loop_
_entity.id
_entity.type
_entity.pdbx_description
1 polymer ?
#
loop_
_entity_poly.entity_id
_entity_poly.type
_entity_poly.pdbx_seq_one_letter_code
_entity_poly.pdbx_strand_id
1 'polypeptide(L)'
;MTESKRQNKLAYWVILWVIFGFFPICLAYVGLETFLSLNSKNQLDKLEIDLRGSLNVLGRTAKKESFLYRLLEKESSLLEMSSDLPKDASKLCERLNKRYPGLFSALIMDSSGKFLTGKESPERLELIKSLFNLTREIRENGNFEKLASLFREKGEELKAILGEKITFSKFILQPFYQEVTRVSDVEEKAFFFHHCSNEMIFLCRIRDTTLTEKEMLGDTLETFNKDNPGLEFGLMNESEKNTTKLAELSFLESCRDEYKKTFKTAYFLEGQLLLFKPLDTSRLLWGFGKFSRGWALQTLRGCFLVFGLFFLLATGIPSYKILVSEQSHFFSIRWKLVALLTFSSGIPLLVLWFTGIEYFFEKQRNLTSQVSQDLIYQLRSIDENVNSINMRNLFRLRDILAGFNGSGEVPV
;
A
#
# COMPACT_ATOMS: atom_id res chain seq x y z
N MET A 1 21.62 -48.92 54.17
CA MET A 1 22.35 -48.01 53.26
C MET A 1 22.76 -46.78 54.07
N THR A 2 24.04 -46.43 54.15
CA THR A 2 24.48 -45.26 54.94
C THR A 2 23.92 -43.97 54.33
N GLU A 3 23.47 -43.03 55.15
CA GLU A 3 22.78 -41.81 54.75
C GLU A 3 23.59 -40.98 53.73
N SER A 4 24.92 -40.95 53.91
CA SER A 4 25.89 -40.36 52.98
C SER A 4 25.85 -40.98 51.56
N LYS A 5 25.71 -42.31 51.42
CA LYS A 5 25.62 -42.95 50.09
C LYS A 5 24.33 -42.59 49.37
N ARG A 6 23.24 -42.37 50.10
CA ARG A 6 21.95 -41.95 49.54
C ARG A 6 22.00 -40.50 49.05
N GLN A 7 22.62 -39.61 49.82
CA GLN A 7 22.81 -38.21 49.44
C GLN A 7 23.64 -38.06 48.15
N ASN A 8 24.74 -38.82 48.02
CA ASN A 8 25.56 -38.79 46.80
C ASN A 8 24.82 -39.30 45.56
N LYS A 9 24.01 -40.37 45.70
CA LYS A 9 23.17 -40.88 44.60
C LYS A 9 22.10 -39.87 44.18
N LEU A 10 21.51 -39.17 45.14
CA LEU A 10 20.48 -38.16 44.87
C LEU A 10 21.10 -36.95 44.14
N ALA A 11 22.25 -36.46 44.58
CA ALA A 11 22.97 -35.39 43.90
C ALA A 11 23.33 -35.77 42.45
N TYR A 12 23.85 -36.98 42.24
CA TYR A 12 24.16 -37.49 40.91
C TYR A 12 22.92 -37.63 40.01
N TRP A 13 21.80 -38.12 40.57
CA TRP A 13 20.51 -38.18 39.86
C TRP A 13 20.03 -36.79 39.43
N VAL A 14 20.08 -35.79 40.32
CA VAL A 14 19.68 -34.42 40.00
C VAL A 14 20.53 -33.87 38.86
N ILE A 15 21.86 -34.03 38.91
CA ILE A 15 22.76 -33.55 37.84
C ILE A 15 22.40 -34.19 36.50
N LEU A 16 22.24 -35.52 36.47
CA LEU A 16 21.85 -36.22 35.24
C LEU A 16 20.48 -35.76 34.74
N TRP A 17 19.50 -35.59 35.62
CA TRP A 17 18.16 -35.18 35.22
C TRP A 17 18.13 -33.74 34.70
N VAL A 18 18.94 -32.85 35.27
CA VAL A 18 19.10 -31.47 34.77
C VAL A 18 19.74 -31.48 33.38
N ILE A 19 20.82 -32.24 33.17
CA ILE A 19 21.55 -32.26 31.89
C ILE A 19 20.74 -32.95 30.79
N PHE A 20 20.11 -34.09 31.08
CA PHE A 20 19.48 -34.94 30.07
C PHE A 20 17.97 -34.72 29.93
N GLY A 21 17.30 -34.16 30.95
CA GLY A 21 15.87 -33.88 30.93
C GLY A 21 15.57 -32.40 30.79
N PHE A 22 16.01 -31.60 31.76
CA PHE A 22 15.67 -30.18 31.85
C PHE A 22 16.32 -29.33 30.74
N PHE A 23 17.61 -29.51 30.50
CA PHE A 23 18.37 -28.69 29.56
C PHE A 23 17.86 -28.78 28.12
N PRO A 24 17.60 -29.96 27.52
CA PRO A 24 17.07 -30.05 26.16
C PRO A 24 15.70 -29.39 26.00
N ILE A 25 14.84 -29.50 27.01
CA ILE A 25 13.50 -28.88 27.00
C ILE A 25 13.62 -27.37 27.09
N CYS A 26 14.54 -26.85 27.91
CA CYS A 26 14.83 -25.43 27.96
C CYS A 26 15.36 -24.92 26.62
N LEU A 27 16.29 -25.66 26.00
CA LEU A 27 16.85 -25.28 24.70
C LEU A 27 15.78 -25.28 23.60
N ALA A 28 14.91 -26.29 23.59
CA ALA A 28 13.77 -26.35 22.68
C ALA A 28 12.74 -25.24 22.94
N TYR A 29 12.50 -24.89 24.21
CA TYR A 29 11.63 -23.77 24.58
C TYR A 29 12.20 -22.42 24.11
N VAL A 30 13.50 -22.19 24.33
CA VAL A 30 14.17 -20.95 23.87
C VAL A 30 14.06 -20.82 22.36
N GLY A 31 14.37 -21.86 21.60
CA GLY A 31 14.26 -21.76 20.14
C GLY A 31 12.81 -21.67 19.64
N LEU A 32 11.84 -22.26 20.33
CA LEU A 32 10.42 -22.02 20.05
C LEU A 32 10.06 -20.54 20.28
N GLU A 33 10.46 -19.95 21.40
CA GLU A 33 10.20 -18.53 21.69
C GLU A 33 10.86 -17.62 20.64
N THR A 34 12.10 -17.92 20.24
CA THR A 34 12.76 -17.17 19.16
C THR A 34 11.97 -17.30 17.86
N PHE A 35 11.57 -18.50 17.47
CA PHE A 35 10.76 -18.72 16.27
C PHE A 35 9.43 -17.96 16.32
N LEU A 36 8.70 -18.03 17.44
CA LEU A 36 7.44 -17.32 17.63
C LEU A 36 7.64 -15.80 17.57
N SER A 37 8.72 -15.29 18.17
CA SER A 37 9.05 -13.87 18.16
C SER A 37 9.38 -13.38 16.74
N LEU A 38 10.19 -14.12 15.99
CA LEU A 38 10.55 -13.81 14.60
C LEU A 38 9.33 -13.84 13.70
N ASN A 39 8.46 -14.85 13.83
CA ASN A 39 7.25 -14.94 13.04
C ASN A 39 6.29 -13.78 13.34
N SER A 40 6.13 -13.42 14.62
CA SER A 40 5.30 -12.27 15.01
C SER A 40 5.84 -10.95 14.45
N LYS A 41 7.17 -10.76 14.49
CA LYS A 41 7.83 -9.58 13.93
C LYS A 41 7.66 -9.51 12.42
N ASN A 42 7.85 -10.62 11.71
CA ASN A 42 7.66 -10.67 10.26
C ASN A 42 6.21 -10.36 9.85
N GLN A 43 5.22 -10.79 10.64
CA GLN A 43 3.83 -10.46 10.38
C GLN A 43 3.54 -8.97 10.63
N LEU A 44 4.13 -8.38 11.67
CA LEU A 44 4.04 -6.94 11.92
C LEU A 44 4.72 -6.11 10.83
N ASP A 45 5.92 -6.50 10.41
CA ASP A 45 6.66 -5.83 9.33
C ASP A 45 5.85 -5.86 8.03
N LYS A 46 5.20 -6.99 7.71
CA LYS A 46 4.29 -7.10 6.55
C LYS A 46 3.09 -6.16 6.68
N LEU A 47 2.42 -6.19 7.84
CA LEU A 47 1.28 -5.31 8.10
C LEU A 47 1.66 -3.82 7.99
N GLU A 48 2.86 -3.47 8.46
CA GLU A 48 3.39 -2.10 8.34
C GLU A 48 3.60 -1.71 6.88
N ILE A 49 4.24 -2.59 6.09
CA ILE A 49 4.47 -2.36 4.66
C ILE A 49 3.13 -2.17 3.93
N ASP A 50 2.15 -3.04 4.19
CA ASP A 50 0.83 -2.99 3.56
C ASP A 50 0.07 -1.72 3.95
N LEU A 51 0.02 -1.38 5.24
CA LEU A 51 -0.59 -0.13 5.72
C LEU A 51 0.08 1.10 5.12
N ARG A 52 1.42 1.13 5.08
CA ARG A 52 2.18 2.26 4.54
C ARG A 52 1.98 2.40 3.04
N GLY A 53 1.92 1.28 2.32
CA GLY A 53 1.56 1.23 0.89
C GLY A 53 0.18 1.83 0.64
N SER A 54 -0.83 1.36 1.38
CA SER A 54 -2.21 1.86 1.30
C SER A 54 -2.34 3.33 1.66
N LEU A 55 -1.69 3.79 2.74
CA LEU A 55 -1.63 5.20 3.11
C LEU A 55 -0.92 6.06 2.06
N ASN A 56 0.05 5.49 1.35
CA ASN A 56 0.71 6.17 0.24
C ASN A 56 -0.21 6.35 -0.96
N VAL A 57 -0.97 5.34 -1.32
CA VAL A 57 -2.00 5.41 -2.37
C VAL A 57 -3.07 6.43 -1.99
N LEU A 58 -3.62 6.33 -0.77
CA LEU A 58 -4.63 7.25 -0.25
C LEU A 58 -4.13 8.70 -0.18
N GLY A 59 -2.87 8.91 0.23
CA GLY A 59 -2.27 10.24 0.23
C GLY A 59 -2.08 10.84 -1.16
N ARG A 60 -1.87 10.02 -2.19
CA ARG A 60 -1.84 10.50 -3.59
C ARG A 60 -3.24 10.87 -4.08
N THR A 61 -4.26 10.10 -3.70
CA THR A 61 -5.67 10.40 -4.04
C THR A 61 -6.25 11.56 -3.24
N ALA A 62 -5.58 12.02 -2.19
CA ALA A 62 -6.04 13.17 -1.40
C ALA A 62 -5.98 14.49 -2.20
N LYS A 63 -5.14 14.57 -3.24
CA LYS A 63 -5.12 15.72 -4.14
C LYS A 63 -6.36 15.74 -5.01
N LYS A 64 -7.00 16.91 -5.12
CA LYS A 64 -8.24 17.08 -5.88
C LYS A 64 -8.10 16.67 -7.33
N GLU A 65 -6.99 17.04 -7.95
CA GLU A 65 -6.69 16.78 -9.35
C GLU A 65 -6.51 15.28 -9.63
N SER A 66 -5.80 14.57 -8.75
CA SER A 66 -5.55 13.14 -8.90
C SER A 66 -6.79 12.30 -8.62
N PHE A 67 -7.64 12.71 -7.67
CA PHE A 67 -8.92 12.04 -7.43
C PHE A 67 -9.85 12.15 -8.63
N LEU A 68 -10.05 13.37 -9.14
CA LEU A 68 -10.92 13.63 -10.29
C LEU A 68 -10.45 12.85 -11.52
N TYR A 69 -9.14 12.81 -11.74
CA TYR A 69 -8.54 12.03 -12.81
C TYR A 69 -8.89 10.54 -12.68
N ARG A 70 -8.62 9.93 -11.52
CA ARG A 70 -8.87 8.49 -11.30
C ARG A 70 -10.34 8.11 -11.34
N LEU A 71 -11.21 8.98 -10.83
CA LEU A 71 -12.65 8.77 -10.90
C LEU A 71 -13.10 8.69 -12.37
N LEU A 72 -12.68 9.65 -13.20
CA LEU A 72 -13.07 9.71 -14.60
C LEU A 72 -12.36 8.68 -15.48
N GLU A 73 -11.12 8.32 -15.16
CA GLU A 73 -10.37 7.23 -15.82
C GLU A 73 -11.00 5.86 -15.54
N LYS A 74 -11.45 5.62 -14.30
CA LYS A 74 -12.19 4.39 -13.98
C LYS A 74 -13.49 4.32 -14.77
N GLU A 75 -14.26 5.40 -14.80
CA GLU A 75 -15.51 5.42 -15.56
C GLU A 75 -15.27 5.34 -17.08
N SER A 76 -14.18 5.92 -17.61
CA SER A 76 -13.84 5.82 -19.03
C SER A 76 -13.44 4.40 -19.41
N SER A 77 -12.64 3.72 -18.59
CA SER A 77 -12.25 2.32 -18.82
C SER A 77 -13.45 1.37 -18.80
N LEU A 78 -14.45 1.61 -17.95
CA LEU A 78 -15.71 0.86 -17.94
C LEU A 78 -16.55 1.08 -19.21
N LEU A 79 -16.53 2.31 -19.76
CA LEU A 79 -17.20 2.59 -21.04
C LEU A 79 -16.52 1.92 -22.22
N GLU A 80 -15.19 1.84 -22.25
CA GLU A 80 -14.45 1.12 -23.29
C GLU A 80 -14.78 -0.38 -23.31
N MET A 81 -15.06 -0.97 -22.15
CA MET A 81 -15.43 -2.38 -22.04
C MET A 81 -16.92 -2.64 -22.34
N SER A 82 -17.70 -1.58 -22.61
CA SER A 82 -19.15 -1.71 -22.81
C SER A 82 -19.50 -2.20 -24.21
N SER A 83 -20.46 -3.13 -24.30
CA SER A 83 -20.95 -3.63 -25.59
C SER A 83 -21.96 -2.69 -26.26
N ASP A 84 -22.55 -1.74 -25.51
CA ASP A 84 -23.55 -0.78 -25.96
C ASP A 84 -23.17 0.65 -25.49
N LEU A 85 -22.17 1.20 -26.19
CA LEU A 85 -21.54 2.48 -25.87
C LEU A 85 -22.54 3.65 -25.73
N PRO A 86 -23.55 3.85 -26.61
CA PRO A 86 -24.51 4.95 -26.47
C PRO A 86 -25.35 4.84 -25.19
N LYS A 87 -25.81 3.63 -24.86
CA LYS A 87 -26.66 3.40 -23.68
C LYS A 87 -25.85 3.53 -22.39
N ASP A 88 -24.62 3.04 -22.36
CA ASP A 88 -23.79 3.12 -21.16
C ASP A 88 -23.18 4.52 -20.95
N ALA A 89 -22.92 5.27 -22.04
CA ALA A 89 -22.55 6.68 -21.97
C ALA A 89 -23.66 7.54 -21.35
N SER A 90 -24.92 7.33 -21.73
CA SER A 90 -26.05 8.09 -21.14
C SER A 90 -26.24 7.75 -19.65
N LYS A 91 -26.18 6.47 -19.28
CA LYS A 91 -26.20 6.05 -17.87
C LYS A 91 -25.03 6.63 -17.07
N LEU A 92 -23.83 6.72 -17.65
CA LEU A 92 -22.68 7.32 -16.97
C LEU A 92 -22.97 8.77 -16.61
N CYS A 93 -23.44 9.56 -17.56
CA CYS A 93 -23.78 10.97 -17.34
C CYS A 93 -24.89 11.12 -16.27
N GLU A 94 -25.89 10.24 -16.27
CA GLU A 94 -26.91 10.19 -15.21
C GLU A 94 -26.31 9.86 -13.84
N ARG A 95 -25.42 8.86 -13.75
CA ARG A 95 -24.74 8.50 -12.49
C ARG A 95 -23.87 9.63 -11.97
N LEU A 96 -23.07 10.26 -12.83
CA LEU A 96 -22.20 11.37 -12.46
C LEU A 96 -23.02 12.57 -11.98
N ASN A 97 -24.10 12.94 -12.68
CA ASN A 97 -24.98 14.03 -12.27
C ASN A 97 -25.80 13.71 -11.00
N LYS A 98 -26.18 12.44 -10.80
CA LYS A 98 -26.87 12.01 -9.58
C LYS A 98 -25.95 12.04 -8.37
N ARG A 99 -24.71 11.58 -8.52
CA ARG A 99 -23.72 11.52 -7.42
C ARG A 99 -23.11 12.88 -7.14
N TYR A 100 -22.89 13.70 -8.17
CA TYR A 100 -22.28 15.02 -8.06
C TYR A 100 -23.05 16.06 -8.92
N PRO A 101 -24.18 16.57 -8.40
CA PRO A 101 -25.05 17.48 -9.14
C PRO A 101 -24.32 18.74 -9.61
N GLY A 102 -24.33 18.99 -10.92
CA GLY A 102 -23.76 20.22 -11.52
C GLY A 102 -22.23 20.31 -11.50
N LEU A 103 -21.54 19.25 -11.07
CA LEU A 103 -20.07 19.20 -11.03
C LEU A 103 -19.48 18.89 -12.40
N PHE A 104 -20.07 17.93 -13.12
CA PHE A 104 -19.54 17.39 -14.37
C PHE A 104 -20.36 17.84 -15.57
N SER A 105 -19.67 18.33 -16.59
CA SER A 105 -20.20 18.53 -17.94
C SER A 105 -19.44 17.60 -18.88
N ALA A 106 -20.02 16.42 -19.08
CA ALA A 106 -19.47 15.35 -19.90
C ALA A 106 -19.91 15.46 -21.36
N LEU A 107 -18.97 15.25 -22.26
CA LEU A 107 -19.19 15.14 -23.70
C LEU A 107 -18.52 13.85 -24.18
N ILE A 108 -19.31 12.94 -24.75
CA ILE A 108 -18.83 11.64 -25.22
C ILE A 108 -19.12 11.52 -26.72
N MET A 109 -18.09 11.16 -27.49
CA MET A 109 -18.18 10.91 -28.93
C MET A 109 -17.76 9.48 -29.23
N ASP A 110 -18.34 8.89 -30.27
CA ASP A 110 -17.85 7.64 -30.86
C ASP A 110 -16.69 7.88 -31.85
N SER A 111 -16.08 6.81 -32.33
CA SER A 111 -15.01 6.82 -33.33
C SER A 111 -15.41 7.41 -34.68
N SER A 112 -16.71 7.52 -34.97
CA SER A 112 -17.24 8.19 -36.16
C SER A 112 -17.39 9.71 -35.99
N GLY A 113 -17.12 10.22 -34.79
CA GLY A 113 -17.29 11.63 -34.44
C GLY A 113 -18.75 12.03 -34.22
N LYS A 114 -19.64 11.04 -34.00
CA LYS A 114 -21.03 11.26 -33.60
C LYS A 114 -21.08 11.39 -32.08
N PHE A 115 -21.77 12.44 -31.62
CA PHE A 115 -21.97 12.68 -30.20
C PHE A 115 -22.98 11.68 -29.63
N LEU A 116 -22.56 10.99 -28.58
CA LEU A 116 -23.41 10.07 -27.81
C LEU A 116 -24.10 10.82 -26.66
N THR A 117 -23.42 11.81 -26.06
CA THR A 117 -23.96 12.65 -24.98
C THR A 117 -23.35 14.06 -24.97
N GLY A 118 -24.09 15.04 -24.42
CA GLY A 118 -23.66 16.44 -24.28
C GLY A 118 -24.31 17.41 -25.28
N LYS A 119 -24.40 18.70 -24.93
CA LYS A 119 -24.82 19.80 -25.81
C LYS A 119 -23.78 20.91 -25.75
N GLU A 120 -23.09 21.16 -26.86
CA GLU A 120 -22.11 22.24 -27.03
C GLU A 120 -22.37 22.95 -28.38
N SER A 121 -21.88 24.18 -28.55
CA SER A 121 -22.11 24.94 -29.78
C SER A 121 -21.36 24.33 -30.98
N PRO A 122 -21.95 24.33 -32.19
CA PRO A 122 -21.39 23.64 -33.36
C PRO A 122 -19.96 24.09 -33.73
N GLU A 123 -19.63 25.37 -33.56
CA GLU A 123 -18.28 25.91 -33.81
C GLU A 123 -17.25 25.35 -32.82
N ARG A 124 -17.61 25.22 -31.53
CA ARG A 124 -16.74 24.64 -30.50
C ARG A 124 -16.55 23.14 -30.72
N LEU A 125 -17.56 22.46 -31.25
CA LEU A 125 -17.54 21.03 -31.53
C LEU A 125 -16.53 20.67 -32.64
N GLU A 126 -16.40 21.49 -33.68
CA GLU A 126 -15.40 21.26 -34.74
C GLU A 126 -13.96 21.45 -34.26
N LEU A 127 -13.75 22.42 -33.36
CA LEU A 127 -12.44 22.68 -32.76
C LEU A 127 -12.01 21.57 -31.80
N ILE A 128 -12.95 21.12 -30.96
CA ILE A 128 -12.84 19.92 -30.15
C ILE A 128 -12.42 18.74 -31.05
N LYS A 129 -13.20 18.39 -32.08
CA LYS A 129 -12.90 17.28 -33.00
C LYS A 129 -11.51 17.38 -33.66
N SER A 130 -11.12 18.59 -34.08
CA SER A 130 -9.81 18.85 -34.69
C SER A 130 -8.67 18.57 -33.70
N LEU A 131 -8.80 19.01 -32.45
CA LEU A 131 -7.84 18.76 -31.39
C LEU A 131 -7.74 17.25 -31.07
N PHE A 132 -8.86 16.53 -31.10
CA PHE A 132 -8.88 15.06 -30.88
C PHE A 132 -8.16 14.27 -31.95
N ASN A 133 -8.46 14.55 -33.22
CA ASN A 133 -7.81 13.84 -34.34
C ASN A 133 -6.29 14.01 -34.28
N LEU A 134 -5.81 15.18 -33.86
CA LEU A 134 -4.38 15.43 -33.64
C LEU A 134 -3.82 14.67 -32.45
N THR A 135 -4.48 14.70 -31.28
CA THR A 135 -4.03 13.94 -30.11
C THR A 135 -3.96 12.44 -30.40
N ARG A 136 -4.90 11.92 -31.20
CA ARG A 136 -4.89 10.53 -31.68
C ARG A 136 -3.71 10.27 -32.63
N GLU A 137 -3.51 11.14 -33.62
CA GLU A 137 -2.41 11.01 -34.59
C GLU A 137 -1.03 11.05 -33.90
N ILE A 138 -0.89 11.82 -32.82
CA ILE A 138 0.36 11.87 -32.02
C ILE A 138 0.54 10.61 -31.18
N ARG A 139 -0.54 10.08 -30.59
CA ARG A 139 -0.50 8.82 -29.86
C ARG A 139 -0.09 7.67 -30.79
N GLU A 140 -0.59 7.64 -32.01
CA GLU A 140 -0.33 6.59 -33.00
C GLU A 140 1.03 6.76 -33.71
N ASN A 141 1.43 7.98 -34.06
CA ASN A 141 2.59 8.24 -34.95
C ASN A 141 3.73 9.04 -34.30
N GLY A 142 3.58 9.52 -33.06
CA GLY A 142 4.61 10.28 -32.35
C GLY A 142 5.01 11.61 -33.01
N ASN A 143 4.20 12.14 -33.94
CA ASN A 143 4.57 13.30 -34.74
C ASN A 143 4.16 14.63 -34.08
N PHE A 144 5.01 15.12 -33.19
CA PHE A 144 4.78 16.36 -32.41
C PHE A 144 4.84 17.65 -33.25
N GLU A 145 5.46 17.65 -34.43
CA GLU A 145 5.57 18.85 -35.30
C GLU A 145 4.23 19.25 -35.91
N LYS A 146 3.39 18.27 -36.27
CA LYS A 146 2.02 18.50 -36.78
C LYS A 146 1.09 19.15 -35.74
N LEU A 147 1.28 18.85 -34.46
CA LEU A 147 0.52 19.50 -33.40
C LEU A 147 0.99 20.94 -33.18
N ALA A 148 2.29 21.18 -33.28
CA ALA A 148 2.84 22.53 -33.20
C ALA A 148 2.31 23.44 -34.34
N SER A 149 2.14 22.91 -35.56
CA SER A 149 1.59 23.67 -36.68
C SER A 149 0.09 23.98 -36.52
N LEU A 150 -0.72 23.02 -36.07
CA LEU A 150 -2.15 23.26 -35.82
C LEU A 150 -2.39 24.13 -34.58
N PHE A 151 -1.49 24.08 -33.59
CA PHE A 151 -1.47 25.05 -32.50
C PHE A 151 -1.17 26.46 -32.99
N ARG A 152 -0.28 26.61 -33.98
CA ARG A 152 0.01 27.92 -34.60
C ARG A 152 -1.20 28.48 -35.36
N GLU A 153 -1.99 27.59 -35.98
CA GLU A 153 -3.12 27.97 -36.81
C GLU A 153 -4.42 28.19 -36.01
N LYS A 154 -4.69 27.36 -35.00
CA LYS A 154 -5.95 27.36 -34.22
C LYS A 154 -5.78 27.60 -32.73
N GLY A 155 -4.56 27.90 -32.26
CA GLY A 155 -4.24 28.04 -30.84
C GLY A 155 -5.03 29.15 -30.13
N GLU A 156 -5.29 30.27 -30.81
CA GLU A 156 -6.10 31.36 -30.26
C GLU A 156 -7.59 30.97 -30.12
N GLU A 157 -8.14 30.24 -31.08
CA GLU A 157 -9.51 29.70 -31.01
C GLU A 157 -9.63 28.64 -29.91
N LEU A 158 -8.59 27.81 -29.74
CA LEU A 158 -8.51 26.81 -28.68
C LEU A 158 -8.34 27.45 -27.30
N LYS A 159 -7.58 28.54 -27.17
CA LYS A 159 -7.49 29.35 -25.95
C LYS A 159 -8.81 30.05 -25.64
N ALA A 160 -9.61 30.43 -26.63
CA ALA A 160 -10.94 31.01 -26.39
C ALA A 160 -11.94 29.98 -25.81
N ILE A 161 -11.79 28.69 -26.17
CA ILE A 161 -12.66 27.61 -25.70
C ILE A 161 -12.17 27.04 -24.37
N LEU A 162 -10.88 26.77 -24.30
CA LEU A 162 -10.26 26.14 -23.16
C LEU A 162 -9.72 27.19 -22.18
N GLY A 163 -9.82 28.49 -22.40
CA GLY A 163 -9.35 29.53 -21.48
C GLY A 163 -7.90 29.97 -21.71
N GLU A 164 -7.65 31.29 -21.58
CA GLU A 164 -6.40 31.96 -21.95
C GLU A 164 -5.14 31.46 -21.22
N LYS A 165 -5.31 30.89 -20.01
CA LYS A 165 -4.18 30.44 -19.16
C LYS A 165 -3.94 28.94 -19.17
N ILE A 166 -4.56 28.15 -20.05
CA ILE A 166 -4.19 26.73 -20.15
C ILE A 166 -2.75 26.62 -20.65
N THR A 167 -1.93 25.93 -19.86
CA THR A 167 -0.68 25.38 -20.37
C THR A 167 -1.02 24.15 -21.22
N PHE A 168 -1.13 24.32 -22.54
CA PHE A 168 -1.54 23.26 -23.47
C PHE A 168 -0.62 22.03 -23.41
N SER A 169 0.64 22.21 -23.03
CA SER A 169 1.55 21.09 -22.74
C SER A 169 1.06 20.22 -21.58
N LYS A 170 0.49 20.81 -20.51
CA LYS A 170 -0.14 20.04 -19.42
C LYS A 170 -1.41 19.32 -19.87
N PHE A 171 -2.19 19.94 -20.74
CA PHE A 171 -3.39 19.32 -21.30
C PHE A 171 -3.05 18.08 -22.12
N ILE A 172 -2.11 18.17 -23.05
CA ILE A 172 -1.71 17.01 -23.88
C ILE A 172 -1.04 15.92 -23.04
N LEU A 173 -0.29 16.31 -22.01
CA LEU A 173 0.43 15.39 -21.15
C LEU A 173 -0.40 14.89 -19.95
N GLN A 174 -1.69 15.22 -19.89
CA GLN A 174 -2.58 14.82 -18.79
C GLN A 174 -2.52 13.30 -18.47
N PRO A 175 -2.49 12.38 -19.46
CA PRO A 175 -2.38 10.94 -19.18
C PRO A 175 -1.05 10.56 -18.51
N PHE A 176 0.01 11.31 -18.76
CA PHE A 176 1.32 11.09 -18.15
C PHE A 176 1.37 11.62 -16.71
N TYR A 177 0.70 12.74 -16.44
CA TYR A 177 0.67 13.35 -15.10
C TYR A 177 -0.38 12.74 -14.17
N GLN A 178 -1.36 12.00 -14.70
CA GLN A 178 -2.48 11.40 -13.92
C GLN A 178 -3.23 12.42 -13.05
N GLU A 179 -3.32 13.66 -13.55
CA GLU A 179 -3.95 14.79 -12.87
C GLU A 179 -4.83 15.52 -13.90
N VAL A 180 -6.02 15.96 -13.50
CA VAL A 180 -6.83 16.81 -14.38
C VAL A 180 -6.18 18.17 -14.59
N THR A 181 -6.30 18.73 -15.79
CA THR A 181 -5.67 20.02 -16.10
C THR A 181 -6.54 21.13 -15.56
N ARG A 182 -5.97 22.04 -14.75
CA ARG A 182 -6.67 23.24 -14.30
C ARG A 182 -6.74 24.26 -15.42
N VAL A 183 -7.92 24.85 -15.57
CA VAL A 183 -8.32 25.70 -16.67
C VAL A 183 -8.95 26.96 -16.11
N SER A 184 -8.26 28.10 -16.30
CA SER A 184 -8.64 29.45 -15.87
C SER A 184 -8.50 29.79 -14.37
N ASP A 185 -7.97 30.99 -14.13
CA ASP A 185 -8.00 31.74 -12.84
C ASP A 185 -9.03 32.88 -12.88
N VAL A 186 -9.81 33.02 -13.96
CA VAL A 186 -10.84 34.06 -14.12
C VAL A 186 -12.22 33.43 -13.91
N GLU A 187 -12.79 33.78 -12.76
CA GLU A 187 -14.17 33.63 -12.24
C GLU A 187 -14.76 32.22 -12.04
N GLU A 188 -14.40 31.21 -12.84
CA GLU A 188 -14.74 29.81 -12.56
C GLU A 188 -13.48 28.95 -12.63
N LYS A 189 -12.88 28.64 -11.47
CA LYS A 189 -11.87 27.59 -11.39
C LYS A 189 -12.51 26.31 -11.97
N ALA A 190 -11.99 25.80 -13.07
CA ALA A 190 -12.49 24.58 -13.69
C ALA A 190 -11.34 23.62 -13.95
N PHE A 191 -11.62 22.32 -13.89
CA PHE A 191 -10.70 21.29 -14.35
C PHE A 191 -11.21 20.68 -15.63
N PHE A 192 -10.29 20.20 -16.46
CA PHE A 192 -10.60 19.48 -17.67
C PHE A 192 -9.95 18.11 -17.62
N PHE A 193 -10.75 17.12 -18.03
CA PHE A 193 -10.33 15.75 -18.24
C PHE A 193 -10.61 15.36 -19.67
N HIS A 194 -9.67 14.66 -20.29
CA HIS A 194 -9.87 13.98 -21.56
C HIS A 194 -9.36 12.54 -21.49
N HIS A 195 -10.06 11.64 -22.16
CA HIS A 195 -9.68 10.26 -22.38
C HIS A 195 -10.00 9.87 -23.82
N CYS A 196 -9.01 9.32 -24.53
CA CYS A 196 -9.12 9.00 -25.95
C CYS A 196 -8.79 7.53 -26.18
N SER A 197 -9.79 6.79 -26.67
CA SER A 197 -9.65 5.40 -27.09
C SER A 197 -9.80 5.26 -28.59
N ASN A 198 -9.65 4.03 -29.10
CA ASN A 198 -9.87 3.75 -30.52
C ASN A 198 -11.36 3.85 -30.90
N GLU A 199 -12.25 3.70 -29.92
CA GLU A 199 -13.70 3.56 -30.12
C GLU A 199 -14.49 4.77 -29.61
N MET A 200 -13.92 5.52 -28.65
CA MET A 200 -14.60 6.63 -28.01
C MET A 200 -13.65 7.77 -27.61
N ILE A 201 -14.23 8.96 -27.52
CA ILE A 201 -13.61 10.14 -26.93
C ILE A 201 -14.48 10.56 -25.77
N PHE A 202 -13.87 10.72 -24.60
CA PHE A 202 -14.53 11.23 -23.41
C PHE A 202 -13.87 12.53 -22.97
N LEU A 203 -14.68 13.58 -22.98
CA LEU A 203 -14.34 14.89 -22.46
C LEU A 203 -15.19 15.20 -21.24
N CYS A 204 -14.57 15.79 -20.23
CA CYS A 204 -15.30 16.21 -19.05
C CYS A 204 -14.74 17.54 -18.54
N ARG A 205 -15.60 18.56 -18.52
CA ARG A 205 -15.34 19.80 -17.79
C ARG A 205 -15.88 19.66 -16.38
N ILE A 206 -15.09 20.06 -15.40
CA ILE A 206 -15.36 19.89 -13.98
C ILE A 206 -15.35 21.28 -13.33
N ARG A 207 -16.42 21.67 -12.65
CA ARG A 207 -16.45 22.93 -11.89
C ARG A 207 -15.75 22.75 -10.55
N ASP A 208 -14.83 23.64 -10.17
CA ASP A 208 -14.07 23.51 -8.90
C ASP A 208 -14.92 23.81 -7.65
N THR A 209 -16.08 24.46 -7.81
CA THR A 209 -16.79 25.12 -6.71
C THR A 209 -17.64 24.20 -5.82
N THR A 210 -17.98 22.98 -6.24
CA THR A 210 -18.98 22.15 -5.53
C THR A 210 -18.41 20.96 -4.75
N LEU A 211 -17.21 20.48 -5.09
CA LEU A 211 -16.66 19.27 -4.49
C LEU A 211 -15.80 19.64 -3.26
N THR A 212 -16.28 19.29 -2.07
CA THR A 212 -15.48 19.46 -0.85
C THR A 212 -14.48 18.32 -0.72
N GLU A 213 -13.26 18.63 -0.26
CA GLU A 213 -12.22 17.62 -0.02
C GLU A 213 -12.67 16.53 0.98
N LYS A 214 -13.64 16.85 1.85
CA LYS A 214 -14.23 15.91 2.82
C LYS A 214 -15.07 14.83 2.13
N GLU A 215 -15.89 15.20 1.15
CA GLU A 215 -16.70 14.25 0.36
C GLU A 215 -15.80 13.34 -0.48
N MET A 216 -14.75 13.90 -1.08
CA MET A 216 -13.78 13.15 -1.89
C MET A 216 -13.03 12.08 -1.08
N LEU A 217 -12.49 12.50 0.07
CA LEU A 217 -11.73 11.61 0.94
C LEU A 217 -12.67 10.60 1.62
N GLY A 218 -13.88 11.01 1.98
CA GLY A 218 -14.91 10.11 2.53
C GLY A 218 -15.20 8.94 1.61
N ASP A 219 -15.57 9.22 0.35
CA ASP A 219 -15.89 8.20 -0.65
C ASP A 219 -14.69 7.27 -0.95
N THR A 220 -13.49 7.85 -1.01
CA THR A 220 -12.26 7.09 -1.24
C THR A 220 -11.96 6.17 -0.07
N LEU A 221 -12.06 6.67 1.17
CA LEU A 221 -11.81 5.90 2.39
C LEU A 221 -12.81 4.77 2.57
N GLU A 222 -14.10 5.01 2.30
CA GLU A 222 -15.13 3.98 2.40
C GLU A 222 -14.87 2.83 1.40
N THR A 223 -14.52 3.17 0.16
CA THR A 223 -14.14 2.17 -0.86
C THR A 223 -12.90 1.39 -0.42
N PHE A 224 -11.87 2.08 0.09
CA PHE A 224 -10.64 1.45 0.54
C PHE A 224 -10.84 0.50 1.73
N ASN A 225 -11.67 0.90 2.70
CA ASN A 225 -12.02 0.08 3.86
C ASN A 225 -12.84 -1.16 3.47
N LYS A 226 -13.67 -1.04 2.43
CA LYS A 226 -14.43 -2.18 1.90
C LYS A 226 -13.54 -3.18 1.17
N ASP A 227 -12.57 -2.69 0.41
CA ASP A 227 -11.68 -3.53 -0.40
C ASP A 227 -10.59 -4.24 0.44
N ASN A 228 -10.30 -3.74 1.66
CA ASN A 228 -9.25 -4.26 2.54
C ASN A 228 -9.81 -4.75 3.89
N PRO A 229 -10.49 -5.91 3.94
CA PRO A 229 -11.02 -6.44 5.19
C PRO A 229 -9.89 -6.71 6.20
N GLY A 230 -9.96 -6.05 7.36
CA GLY A 230 -8.96 -6.16 8.43
C GLY A 230 -8.04 -4.93 8.57
N LEU A 231 -8.09 -4.00 7.61
CA LEU A 231 -7.49 -2.68 7.71
C LEU A 231 -8.59 -1.63 7.81
N GLU A 232 -8.36 -0.61 8.63
CA GLU A 232 -9.25 0.55 8.74
C GLU A 232 -8.45 1.82 8.49
N PHE A 233 -8.97 2.69 7.64
CA PHE A 233 -8.38 3.98 7.29
C PHE A 233 -9.36 5.09 7.63
N GLY A 234 -8.81 6.24 8.04
CA GLY A 234 -9.62 7.41 8.32
C GLY A 234 -8.85 8.72 8.27
N LEU A 235 -9.61 9.81 8.36
CA LEU A 235 -9.09 11.17 8.37
C LEU A 235 -9.29 11.79 9.75
N MET A 236 -8.23 12.41 10.26
CA MET A 236 -8.28 13.20 11.49
C MET A 236 -7.92 14.65 11.17
N ASN A 237 -8.88 15.55 11.42
CA ASN A 237 -8.65 17.00 11.39
C ASN A 237 -8.32 17.49 12.79
N GLU A 238 -7.56 18.58 12.89
CA GLU A 238 -7.29 19.19 14.20
C GLU A 238 -8.57 19.61 14.94
N SER A 239 -9.60 20.01 14.21
CA SER A 239 -10.87 20.57 14.73
C SER A 239 -12.04 19.58 14.82
N GLU A 240 -12.00 18.42 14.16
CA GLU A 240 -13.14 17.48 14.13
C GLU A 240 -12.79 16.16 14.83
N LYS A 241 -13.55 15.83 15.88
CA LYS A 241 -13.66 14.44 16.38
C LYS A 241 -14.44 13.63 15.35
N ASN A 242 -13.78 13.12 14.32
CA ASN A 242 -14.48 12.27 13.36
C ASN A 242 -14.80 10.90 13.95
N THR A 243 -16.06 10.55 13.73
CA THR A 243 -16.80 9.34 14.04
C THR A 243 -16.18 8.09 13.40
N THR A 244 -15.50 7.26 14.18
CA THR A 244 -15.34 5.83 13.91
C THR A 244 -15.51 5.06 15.22
N LYS A 245 -15.94 3.80 15.12
CA LYS A 245 -16.62 3.02 16.17
C LYS A 245 -15.93 3.06 17.55
N LEU A 246 -16.78 3.29 18.56
CA LEU A 246 -16.56 3.78 19.92
C LEU A 246 -15.58 3.05 20.87
N ALA A 247 -14.84 2.03 20.46
CA ALA A 247 -13.94 1.26 21.36
C ALA A 247 -12.45 1.55 21.17
N GLU A 248 -12.03 2.04 19.99
CA GLU A 248 -10.61 2.21 19.62
C GLU A 248 -10.16 3.68 19.59
N LEU A 249 -11.09 4.60 19.90
CA LEU A 249 -10.84 6.05 19.94
C LEU A 249 -9.82 6.44 21.01
N SER A 250 -9.79 5.77 22.17
CA SER A 250 -8.85 6.11 23.24
C SER A 250 -7.40 5.81 22.87
N PHE A 251 -7.14 4.70 22.18
CA PHE A 251 -5.82 4.36 21.66
C PHE A 251 -5.38 5.34 20.57
N LEU A 252 -6.28 5.64 19.63
CA LEU A 252 -6.03 6.56 18.53
C LEU A 252 -5.78 7.99 19.03
N GLU A 253 -6.56 8.49 20.00
CA GLU A 253 -6.36 9.78 20.66
C GLU A 253 -5.03 9.84 21.41
N SER A 254 -4.67 8.78 22.15
CA SER A 254 -3.38 8.70 22.85
C SER A 254 -2.19 8.77 21.89
N CYS A 255 -2.24 8.01 20.80
CA CYS A 255 -1.19 8.03 19.77
C CYS A 255 -1.15 9.34 18.99
N ARG A 256 -2.29 10.02 18.81
CA ARG A 256 -2.34 11.36 18.21
C ARG A 256 -1.59 12.37 19.07
N ASP A 257 -1.82 12.36 20.38
CA ASP A 257 -1.15 13.28 21.29
C ASP A 257 0.36 13.01 21.37
N GLU A 258 0.75 11.73 21.28
CA GLU A 258 2.16 11.34 21.16
C GLU A 258 2.76 11.75 19.81
N TYR A 259 2.00 11.65 18.71
CA TYR A 259 2.41 12.13 17.38
C TYR A 259 2.70 13.63 17.39
N LYS A 260 1.84 14.43 18.03
CA LYS A 260 2.07 15.88 18.15
C LYS A 260 3.35 16.23 18.91
N LYS A 261 3.80 15.36 19.83
CA LYS A 261 5.01 15.59 20.62
C LYS A 261 6.27 15.06 19.96
N THR A 262 6.17 13.92 19.27
CA THR A 262 7.35 13.16 18.81
C THR A 262 7.48 13.07 17.29
N PHE A 263 6.43 13.41 16.54
CA PHE A 263 6.31 13.21 15.09
C PHE A 263 6.55 11.77 14.63
N LYS A 264 6.48 10.79 15.54
CA LYS A 264 6.65 9.38 15.23
C LYS A 264 5.45 8.89 14.43
N THR A 265 5.66 8.33 13.25
CA THR A 265 4.57 7.96 12.32
C THR A 265 3.98 6.57 12.56
N ALA A 266 4.53 5.78 13.48
CA ALA A 266 4.12 4.40 13.73
C ALA A 266 3.99 4.11 15.23
N TYR A 267 2.84 3.57 15.63
CA TYR A 267 2.53 3.21 17.00
C TYR A 267 2.07 1.77 17.08
N PHE A 268 2.61 1.05 18.06
CA PHE A 268 2.31 -0.35 18.30
C PHE A 268 1.81 -0.53 19.72
N LEU A 269 0.62 -1.10 19.88
CA LEU A 269 0.06 -1.44 21.19
C LEU A 269 -0.71 -2.77 21.09
N GLU A 270 -0.35 -3.74 21.92
CA GLU A 270 -1.13 -4.97 22.13
C GLU A 270 -1.60 -5.72 20.86
N GLY A 271 -0.76 -5.76 19.82
CA GLY A 271 -1.14 -6.40 18.55
C GLY A 271 -1.98 -5.51 17.63
N GLN A 272 -1.94 -4.21 17.85
CA GLN A 272 -2.52 -3.22 16.95
C GLN A 272 -1.40 -2.35 16.41
N LEU A 273 -1.46 -2.08 15.11
CA LEU A 273 -0.54 -1.17 14.44
C LEU A 273 -1.33 0.02 13.92
N LEU A 274 -0.91 1.21 14.34
CA LEU A 274 -1.46 2.48 13.88
C LEU A 274 -0.35 3.28 13.20
N LEU A 275 -0.61 3.67 11.95
CA LEU A 275 0.28 4.53 11.17
C LEU A 275 -0.39 5.87 10.91
N PHE A 276 0.39 6.95 11.02
CA PHE A 276 -0.02 8.30 10.63
C PHE A 276 0.76 8.79 9.42
N LYS A 277 0.05 9.46 8.53
CA LYS A 277 0.62 10.18 7.39
C LYS A 277 0.05 11.61 7.35
N PRO A 278 0.90 12.65 7.46
CA PRO A 278 0.44 14.02 7.27
C PRO A 278 0.04 14.24 5.81
N LEU A 279 -1.15 14.79 5.61
CA LEU A 279 -1.62 15.29 4.30
C LEU A 279 -1.31 16.77 4.16
N ASP A 280 -1.50 17.52 5.24
CA ASP A 280 -1.28 18.97 5.33
C ASP A 280 -0.97 19.34 6.80
N THR A 281 -0.67 20.60 7.06
CA THR A 281 -0.34 21.17 8.38
C THR A 281 -1.39 20.89 9.47
N SER A 282 -2.65 20.67 9.11
CA SER A 282 -3.77 20.48 10.05
C SER A 282 -4.48 19.12 9.92
N ARG A 283 -3.99 18.23 9.04
CA ARG A 283 -4.73 17.02 8.63
C ARG A 283 -3.85 15.79 8.58
N LEU A 284 -4.30 14.74 9.27
CA LEU A 284 -3.61 13.47 9.40
C LEU A 284 -4.48 12.36 8.81
N LEU A 285 -3.92 11.63 7.86
CA LEU A 285 -4.46 10.34 7.44
C LEU A 285 -3.95 9.27 8.40
N TRP A 286 -4.81 8.39 8.87
CA TRP A 286 -4.42 7.27 9.71
C TRP A 286 -4.83 5.95 9.08
N GLY A 287 -4.03 4.93 9.34
CA GLY A 287 -4.27 3.55 8.93
C GLY A 287 -4.05 2.63 10.12
N PHE A 288 -5.01 1.75 10.35
CA PHE A 288 -5.08 0.86 11.48
C PHE A 288 -5.17 -0.58 10.98
N GLY A 289 -4.38 -1.46 11.58
CA GLY A 289 -4.43 -2.89 11.31
C GLY A 289 -4.40 -3.68 12.60
N LYS A 290 -5.30 -4.64 12.74
CA LYS A 290 -5.25 -5.60 13.84
C LYS A 290 -4.36 -6.77 13.46
N PHE A 291 -3.32 -6.95 14.25
CA PHE A 291 -2.54 -8.16 14.29
C PHE A 291 -3.07 -9.02 15.44
N SER A 292 -3.90 -10.03 15.12
CA SER A 292 -4.13 -11.07 16.12
C SER A 292 -2.79 -11.74 16.39
N ARG A 293 -2.26 -11.57 17.60
CA ARG A 293 -1.17 -12.39 18.12
C ARG A 293 -1.75 -13.79 18.19
N GLY A 294 -1.65 -14.52 17.07
CA GLY A 294 -2.57 -15.59 16.72
C GLY A 294 -2.83 -16.47 17.93
N TRP A 295 -4.10 -16.67 18.29
CA TRP A 295 -4.48 -17.55 19.39
C TRP A 295 -3.73 -18.90 19.30
N ALA A 296 -3.50 -19.38 18.08
CA ALA A 296 -2.66 -20.53 17.78
C ALA A 296 -1.21 -20.46 18.36
N LEU A 297 -0.55 -19.30 18.32
CA LEU A 297 0.81 -19.11 18.82
C LEU A 297 0.87 -19.17 20.36
N GLN A 298 -0.11 -18.58 21.04
CA GLN A 298 -0.22 -18.69 22.51
C GLN A 298 -0.58 -20.12 22.94
N THR A 299 -1.49 -20.77 22.21
CA THR A 299 -1.85 -22.17 22.43
C THR A 299 -0.65 -23.10 22.21
N LEU A 300 0.15 -22.88 21.16
CA LEU A 300 1.38 -23.64 20.91
C LEU A 300 2.38 -23.53 22.08
N ARG A 301 2.58 -22.33 22.62
CA ARG A 301 3.43 -22.11 23.80
C ARG A 301 2.90 -22.85 25.03
N GLY A 302 1.59 -22.76 25.28
CA GLY A 302 0.94 -23.47 26.39
C GLY A 302 1.07 -24.99 26.25
N CYS A 303 0.78 -25.53 25.06
CA CYS A 303 0.92 -26.95 24.75
C CYS A 303 2.36 -27.43 24.94
N PHE A 304 3.35 -26.64 24.50
CA PHE A 304 4.76 -27.00 24.67
C PHE A 304 5.16 -27.06 26.15
N LEU A 305 4.72 -26.12 26.98
CA LEU A 305 4.99 -26.15 28.42
C LEU A 305 4.34 -27.35 29.12
N VAL A 306 3.08 -27.66 28.78
CA VAL A 306 2.37 -28.83 29.32
C VAL A 306 3.06 -30.12 28.89
N PHE A 307 3.43 -30.22 27.61
CA PHE A 307 4.14 -31.38 27.07
C PHE A 307 5.54 -31.51 27.67
N GLY A 308 6.27 -30.40 27.86
CA GLY A 308 7.58 -30.36 28.50
C GLY A 308 7.50 -30.80 29.96
N LEU A 309 6.50 -30.34 30.71
CA LEU A 309 6.26 -30.77 32.09
C LEU A 309 5.92 -32.27 32.16
N PHE A 310 5.04 -32.73 31.27
CA PHE A 310 4.68 -34.15 31.18
C PHE A 310 5.92 -35.00 30.86
N PHE A 311 6.76 -34.57 29.92
CA PHE A 311 8.00 -35.26 29.57
C PHE A 311 9.00 -35.27 30.74
N LEU A 312 9.14 -34.16 31.48
CA LEU A 312 9.98 -34.10 32.68
C LEU A 312 9.53 -35.07 33.76
N LEU A 313 8.22 -35.18 33.99
CA LEU A 313 7.65 -36.13 34.96
C LEU A 313 7.80 -37.58 34.47
N ALA A 314 7.49 -37.84 33.19
CA ALA A 314 7.57 -39.16 32.58
C ALA A 314 9.01 -39.70 32.53
N THR A 315 10.02 -38.82 32.45
CA THR A 315 11.44 -39.22 32.49
C THR A 315 12.01 -39.19 33.90
N GLY A 316 11.60 -38.23 34.73
CA GLY A 316 12.10 -38.03 36.09
C GLY A 316 11.67 -39.11 37.07
N ILE A 317 10.40 -39.49 37.06
CA ILE A 317 9.85 -40.49 38.00
C ILE A 317 10.51 -41.87 37.80
N PRO A 318 10.62 -42.41 36.56
CA PRO A 318 11.32 -43.68 36.33
C PRO A 318 12.81 -43.56 36.62
N SER A 319 13.45 -42.45 36.23
CA SER A 319 14.87 -42.20 36.49
C SER A 319 15.19 -42.22 37.99
N TYR A 320 14.36 -41.57 38.82
CA TYR A 320 14.51 -41.57 40.28
C TYR A 320 14.38 -42.97 40.87
N LYS A 321 13.34 -43.71 40.47
CA LYS A 321 13.11 -45.09 40.95
C LYS A 321 14.24 -46.04 40.59
N ILE A 322 14.80 -45.91 39.38
CA ILE A 322 15.92 -46.75 38.93
C ILE A 322 17.21 -46.42 39.69
N LEU A 323 17.53 -45.14 39.86
CA LEU A 323 18.85 -44.73 40.32
C LEU A 323 18.96 -44.58 41.85
N VAL A 324 17.88 -44.17 42.52
CA VAL A 324 17.85 -43.91 43.97
C VAL A 324 17.17 -45.05 44.74
N SER A 325 16.10 -45.65 44.19
CA SER A 325 15.31 -46.69 44.87
C SER A 325 15.77 -48.13 44.59
N GLU A 326 16.83 -48.31 43.81
CA GLU A 326 17.46 -49.62 43.50
C GLU A 326 16.50 -50.69 42.94
N GLN A 327 15.36 -50.31 42.37
CA GLN A 327 14.46 -51.26 41.70
C GLN A 327 15.10 -51.74 40.39
N SER A 328 15.37 -53.04 40.30
CA SER A 328 16.10 -53.66 39.20
C SER A 328 15.32 -53.67 37.88
N HIS A 329 15.87 -52.96 36.90
CA HIS A 329 16.08 -53.37 35.50
C HIS A 329 14.86 -53.80 34.67
N PHE A 330 14.14 -52.83 34.10
CA PHE A 330 13.23 -53.06 32.97
C PHE A 330 13.79 -52.61 31.60
N PHE A 331 14.95 -51.96 31.56
CA PHE A 331 15.50 -51.41 30.31
C PHE A 331 16.71 -52.21 29.80
N SER A 332 16.52 -52.85 28.64
CA SER A 332 17.57 -53.49 27.85
C SER A 332 18.71 -52.51 27.55
N ILE A 333 19.95 -53.01 27.55
CA ILE A 333 21.17 -52.26 27.19
C ILE A 333 21.01 -51.60 25.81
N ARG A 334 20.28 -52.22 24.88
CA ARG A 334 20.04 -51.68 23.52
C ARG A 334 19.32 -50.33 23.59
N TRP A 335 18.29 -50.21 24.42
CA TRP A 335 17.54 -48.96 24.56
C TRP A 335 18.34 -47.86 25.28
N LYS A 336 19.25 -48.24 26.18
CA LYS A 336 20.18 -47.27 26.81
C LYS A 336 21.13 -46.67 25.77
N LEU A 337 21.67 -47.52 24.87
CA LEU A 337 22.52 -47.07 23.77
C LEU A 337 21.75 -46.22 22.75
N VAL A 338 20.51 -46.61 22.41
CA VAL A 338 19.64 -45.81 21.51
C VAL A 338 19.37 -44.45 22.13
N ALA A 339 18.99 -44.37 23.42
CA ALA A 339 18.74 -43.10 24.09
C ALA A 339 19.98 -42.19 24.12
N LEU A 340 21.16 -42.77 24.40
CA LEU A 340 22.42 -42.03 24.38
C LEU A 340 22.75 -41.51 22.97
N LEU A 341 22.55 -42.34 21.94
CA LEU A 341 22.78 -41.97 20.54
C LEU A 341 21.82 -40.87 20.09
N THR A 342 20.52 -41.02 20.38
CA THR A 342 19.50 -40.02 20.07
C THR A 342 19.77 -38.71 20.79
N PHE A 343 20.27 -38.74 22.03
CA PHE A 343 20.62 -37.52 22.74
C PHE A 343 21.87 -36.84 22.14
N SER A 344 22.91 -37.63 21.90
CA SER A 344 24.18 -37.17 21.32
C SER A 344 23.99 -36.55 19.94
N SER A 345 23.14 -37.15 19.09
CA SER A 345 22.84 -36.65 17.75
C SER A 345 21.71 -35.62 17.73
N GLY A 346 20.75 -35.74 18.65
CA GLY A 346 19.52 -34.95 18.68
C GLY A 346 19.78 -33.51 19.07
N ILE A 347 20.59 -33.24 20.11
CA ILE A 347 20.88 -31.86 20.52
C ILE A 347 21.59 -31.08 19.41
N PRO A 348 22.68 -31.58 18.78
CA PRO A 348 23.31 -30.88 17.66
C PRO A 348 22.36 -30.64 16.49
N LEU A 349 21.50 -31.60 16.16
CA LEU A 349 20.49 -31.44 15.10
C LEU A 349 19.47 -30.34 15.45
N LEU A 350 19.06 -30.27 16.72
CA LEU A 350 18.11 -29.27 17.23
C LEU A 350 18.73 -27.87 17.18
N VAL A 351 19.99 -27.74 17.59
CA VAL A 351 20.76 -26.50 17.45
C VAL A 351 20.88 -26.10 15.98
N LEU A 352 21.28 -27.04 15.11
CA LEU A 352 21.41 -26.80 13.68
C LEU A 352 20.09 -26.37 13.04
N TRP A 353 18.98 -26.98 13.44
CA TRP A 353 17.63 -26.61 13.03
C TRP A 353 17.29 -25.16 13.43
N PHE A 354 17.52 -24.78 14.69
CA PHE A 354 17.24 -23.41 15.13
C PHE A 354 18.15 -22.38 14.46
N THR A 355 19.45 -22.64 14.38
CA THR A 355 20.37 -21.75 13.66
C THR A 355 20.04 -21.66 12.19
N GLY A 356 19.55 -22.74 11.58
CA GLY A 356 19.13 -22.76 10.18
C GLY A 356 17.88 -21.91 9.94
N ILE A 357 16.91 -21.95 10.86
CA ILE A 357 15.71 -21.11 10.81
C ILE A 357 16.07 -19.63 10.99
N GLU A 358 16.89 -19.30 12.00
CA GLU A 358 17.35 -17.93 12.22
C GLU A 358 18.08 -17.40 10.99
N TYR A 359 19.03 -18.18 10.45
CA TYR A 359 19.76 -17.83 9.24
C TYR A 359 18.84 -17.66 8.03
N PHE A 360 17.82 -18.52 7.87
CA PHE A 360 16.86 -18.40 6.77
C PHE A 360 16.07 -17.09 6.86
N PHE A 361 15.57 -16.74 8.04
CA PHE A 361 14.84 -15.48 8.23
C PHE A 361 15.75 -14.25 8.05
N GLU A 362 16.96 -14.29 8.58
CA GLU A 362 17.93 -13.22 8.39
C GLU A 362 18.29 -13.05 6.90
N LYS A 363 18.52 -14.17 6.19
CA LYS A 363 18.82 -14.14 4.76
C LYS A 363 17.63 -13.61 3.96
N GLN A 364 16.41 -14.03 4.28
CA GLN A 364 15.19 -13.52 3.65
C GLN A 364 15.08 -12.00 3.83
N ARG A 365 15.29 -11.49 5.05
CA ARG A 365 15.26 -10.04 5.35
C ARG A 365 16.34 -9.28 4.59
N ASN A 366 17.56 -9.83 4.54
CA ASN A 366 18.66 -9.23 3.80
C ASN A 366 18.37 -9.18 2.30
N LEU A 367 17.81 -10.25 1.72
CA LEU A 367 17.40 -10.27 0.32
C LEU A 367 16.27 -9.27 0.05
N THR A 368 15.24 -9.19 0.89
CA THR A 368 14.17 -8.20 0.74
C THR A 368 14.71 -6.77 0.80
N SER A 369 15.65 -6.50 1.71
CA SER A 369 16.32 -5.20 1.79
C SER A 369 17.16 -4.90 0.55
N GLN A 370 17.93 -5.88 0.05
CA GLN A 370 18.73 -5.74 -1.17
C GLN A 370 17.84 -5.49 -2.39
N VAL A 371 16.80 -6.31 -2.60
CA VAL A 371 15.82 -6.13 -3.67
C VAL A 371 15.14 -4.77 -3.57
N SER A 372 14.79 -4.32 -2.37
CA SER A 372 14.20 -2.99 -2.19
C SER A 372 15.16 -1.87 -2.57
N GLN A 373 16.45 -1.99 -2.20
CA GLN A 373 17.48 -1.03 -2.61
C GLN A 373 17.72 -1.07 -4.11
N ASP A 374 17.83 -2.25 -4.70
CA ASP A 374 17.99 -2.42 -6.14
C ASP A 374 16.80 -1.86 -6.91
N LEU A 375 15.58 -2.08 -6.43
CA LEU A 375 14.37 -1.48 -6.99
C LEU A 375 14.39 0.04 -6.85
N ILE A 376 14.86 0.59 -5.74
CA ILE A 376 15.04 2.05 -5.60
C ILE A 376 16.08 2.57 -6.59
N TYR A 377 17.21 1.87 -6.76
CA TYR A 377 18.23 2.25 -7.74
C TYR A 377 17.71 2.15 -9.19
N GLN A 378 16.95 1.12 -9.51
CA GLN A 378 16.30 0.95 -10.81
C GLN A 378 15.22 2.01 -11.03
N LEU A 379 14.37 2.28 -10.05
CA LEU A 379 13.37 3.34 -10.13
C LEU A 379 14.04 4.69 -10.29
N ARG A 380 15.13 4.95 -9.56
CA ARG A 380 15.89 6.19 -9.70
C ARG A 380 16.55 6.31 -11.07
N SER A 381 17.12 5.25 -11.61
CA SER A 381 17.71 5.27 -12.95
C SER A 381 16.66 5.36 -14.05
N ILE A 382 15.48 4.74 -13.87
CA ILE A 382 14.32 4.93 -14.71
C ILE A 382 13.84 6.38 -14.59
N ASP A 383 13.72 6.94 -13.41
CA ASP A 383 13.32 8.34 -13.21
C ASP A 383 14.35 9.31 -13.80
N GLU A 384 15.65 9.03 -13.72
CA GLU A 384 16.70 9.83 -14.35
C GLU A 384 16.64 9.71 -15.89
N ASN A 385 16.35 8.51 -16.42
CA ASN A 385 16.19 8.29 -17.86
C ASN A 385 14.87 8.86 -18.40
N VAL A 386 13.76 8.66 -17.69
CA VAL A 386 12.44 9.19 -18.01
C VAL A 386 12.44 10.69 -17.83
N ASN A 387 13.03 11.24 -16.77
CA ASN A 387 13.20 12.69 -16.66
C ASN A 387 14.15 13.20 -17.75
N SER A 388 15.21 12.51 -18.16
CA SER A 388 16.06 13.01 -19.24
C SER A 388 15.37 12.95 -20.61
N ILE A 389 14.55 11.92 -20.89
CA ILE A 389 13.77 11.77 -22.13
C ILE A 389 12.59 12.74 -22.12
N ASN A 390 11.82 12.78 -21.02
CA ASN A 390 10.71 13.69 -20.84
C ASN A 390 11.20 15.13 -20.76
N MET A 391 12.31 15.45 -20.09
CA MET A 391 12.89 16.80 -20.12
C MET A 391 13.39 17.12 -21.52
N ARG A 392 14.00 16.20 -22.28
CA ARG A 392 14.41 16.50 -23.66
C ARG A 392 13.21 16.72 -24.58
N ASN A 393 12.13 15.97 -24.40
CA ASN A 393 10.88 16.14 -25.14
C ASN A 393 10.08 17.35 -24.65
N LEU A 394 10.10 17.66 -23.35
CA LEU A 394 9.49 18.82 -22.72
C LEU A 394 10.27 20.09 -23.01
N PHE A 395 11.59 20.05 -23.10
CA PHE A 395 12.43 21.16 -23.54
C PHE A 395 12.25 21.38 -25.03
N ARG A 396 12.20 20.33 -25.86
CA ARG A 396 11.80 20.48 -27.26
C ARG A 396 10.39 21.06 -27.40
N LEU A 397 9.40 20.53 -26.66
CA LEU A 397 8.04 21.06 -26.66
C LEU A 397 7.98 22.47 -26.10
N ARG A 398 8.69 22.78 -25.03
CA ARG A 398 8.75 24.12 -24.42
C ARG A 398 9.48 25.09 -25.33
N ASP A 399 10.55 24.71 -26.00
CA ASP A 399 11.29 25.61 -26.89
C ASP A 399 10.51 25.83 -28.19
N ILE A 400 9.80 24.81 -28.68
CA ILE A 400 8.80 24.94 -29.74
C ILE A 400 7.68 25.88 -29.27
N LEU A 401 7.07 25.66 -28.11
CA LEU A 401 5.97 26.47 -27.56
C LEU A 401 6.37 27.87 -27.07
N ALA A 402 7.60 28.07 -26.57
CA ALA A 402 8.15 29.36 -26.12
C ALA A 402 8.61 30.19 -27.32
N GLY A 403 9.10 29.54 -28.38
CA GLY A 403 9.23 30.16 -29.71
C GLY A 403 7.88 30.62 -30.28
N PHE A 404 6.75 30.13 -29.76
CA PHE A 404 5.40 30.59 -30.12
C PHE A 404 4.77 31.59 -29.13
N ASN A 405 5.18 31.64 -27.87
CA ASN A 405 4.78 32.69 -26.91
C ASN A 405 5.60 33.99 -27.06
N GLY A 406 6.69 33.96 -27.83
CA GLY A 406 7.57 35.10 -28.10
C GLY A 406 7.06 36.05 -29.19
N SER A 407 5.85 36.59 -29.04
CA SER A 407 5.49 37.91 -29.59
C SER A 407 4.65 38.72 -28.60
N GLY A 408 4.94 38.55 -27.31
CA GLY A 408 4.51 39.44 -26.23
C GLY A 408 5.50 39.28 -25.08
N GLU A 409 6.23 40.35 -24.79
CA GLU A 409 7.24 40.43 -23.74
C GLU A 409 6.74 39.89 -22.39
N VAL A 410 7.61 39.18 -21.67
CA VAL A 410 7.55 39.11 -20.20
C VAL A 410 8.97 39.30 -19.67
N PRO A 411 9.24 40.33 -18.84
CA PRO A 411 10.51 40.48 -18.17
C PRO A 411 10.60 39.55 -16.95
N VAL A 412 11.80 38.99 -16.79
CA VAL A 412 12.48 38.35 -15.62
C VAL A 412 11.62 37.84 -14.46
#